data_AF-A0A1I4GT97-F1
#
_entry.id   AF-A0A1I4GT97-F1
#
_cell.length_a   1.000
_cell.length_b   1.000
_cell.length_c   1.000
_cell.angle_alpha   90.00
_cell.angle_beta   90.00
_cell.angle_gamma   90.00
#
_symmetry.space_group_name_H-M   'P 1'
#
loop_
_entity.id
_entity.type
_entity.pdbx_description
1 polymer ?
#
loop_
_entity_poly.entity_id
_entity_poly.type
_entity_poly.pdbx_seq_one_letter_code
_entity_poly.pdbx_strand_id
1 'polypeptide(L)' 'MNKGERDDINLKLLSERIEQMRDELVNIGFLDGLTAPTTIKYSKLLDEKIETFQKIIKEK' A
#
# COMPACT_ATOMS: atom_id res chain seq x y z
N MET A 1 -26.08 -0.11 2.70
CA MET A 1 -24.77 0.57 2.82
C MET A 1 -24.85 1.97 2.24
N ASN A 2 -24.73 2.99 3.07
CA ASN A 2 -24.67 4.38 2.62
C ASN A 2 -23.29 4.65 1.96
N LYS A 3 -23.07 5.87 1.42
CA LYS A 3 -21.81 6.22 0.75
C LYS A 3 -20.64 6.29 1.74
N GLY A 4 -20.83 6.87 2.93
CA GLY A 4 -19.80 6.99 3.96
C GLY A 4 -19.28 5.63 4.45
N GLU A 5 -20.18 4.68 4.74
CA GLU A 5 -19.83 3.31 5.14
C GLU A 5 -19.04 2.57 4.05
N ARG A 6 -19.37 2.79 2.78
CA ARG A 6 -18.61 2.24 1.64
C ARG A 6 -17.21 2.79 1.58
N ASP A 7 -17.07 4.11 1.74
CA ASP A 7 -15.79 4.78 1.69
C ASP A 7 -14.89 4.35 2.86
N ASP A 8 -15.46 4.13 4.06
CA ASP A 8 -14.74 3.61 5.22
C ASP A 8 -14.26 2.17 5.03
N ILE A 9 -15.10 1.30 4.47
CA ILE A 9 -14.70 -0.09 4.14
C ILE A 9 -13.59 -0.09 3.09
N ASN A 10 -13.72 0.72 2.03
CA ASN A 10 -12.70 0.82 0.99
C ASN A 10 -11.38 1.34 1.55
N LEU A 11 -11.42 2.33 2.46
CA LEU A 11 -10.24 2.86 3.13
C LEU A 11 -9.55 1.78 3.98
N LYS A 12 -10.33 0.99 4.73
CA LYS A 12 -9.82 -0.11 5.55
C LYS A 12 -9.13 -1.18 4.70
N LEU A 13 -9.77 -1.59 3.59
CA LEU A 13 -9.19 -2.57 2.66
C LEU A 13 -7.89 -2.07 2.03
N LEU A 14 -7.82 -0.78 1.68
CA LEU A 14 -6.61 -0.16 1.15
C LEU A 14 -5.49 -0.15 2.21
N SER A 15 -5.81 0.16 3.47
CA SER A 15 -4.85 0.10 4.58
C SER A 15 -4.32 -1.31 4.78
N GLU A 16 -5.20 -2.32 4.81
CA GLU A 16 -4.81 -3.73 4.95
C GLU A 16 -3.90 -4.17 3.80
N ARG A 17 -4.19 -3.73 2.57
CA ARG A 17 -3.35 -4.03 1.41
C ARG A 17 -1.97 -3.39 1.52
N ILE A 18 -1.87 -2.16 2.03
CA ILE A 18 -0.58 -1.48 2.26
C ILE A 18 0.28 -2.27 3.25
N GLU A 19 -0.29 -2.75 4.36
CA GLU A 19 0.46 -3.56 5.33
C GLU A 19 0.92 -4.89 4.73
N GLN A 20 0.06 -5.59 3.98
CA GLN A 20 0.47 -6.81 3.25
C GLN A 20 1.64 -6.53 2.30
N MET A 21 1.57 -5.41 1.56
CA MET A 21 2.64 -5.03 0.64
C MET A 21 3.95 -4.68 1.37
N ARG A 22 3.89 -4.16 2.60
CA ARG A 22 5.10 -3.95 3.42
C ARG A 22 5.77 -5.26 3.77
N ASP A 23 5.00 -6.27 4.18
CA ASP A 23 5.53 -7.60 4.48
C ASP A 23 6.12 -8.27 3.22
N GLU A 24 5.42 -8.15 2.09
CA GLU A 24 5.91 -8.61 0.78
C GLU A 24 7.23 -7.92 0.40
N LEU A 25 7.35 -6.59 0.59
CA LEU A 25 8.58 -5.85 0.27
C LEU A 25 9.77 -6.28 1.15
N VAL A 26 9.54 -6.53 2.44
CA VAL A 26 10.59 -7.05 3.34
C VAL A 26 11.07 -8.42 2.86
N ASN A 27 10.15 -9.31 2.48
CA ASN A 27 10.50 -10.62 1.96
C ASN A 27 11.27 -10.54 0.63
N ILE A 28 10.83 -9.68 -0.31
CA ILE A 28 11.53 -9.45 -1.58
C ILE A 28 12.93 -8.89 -1.32
N GLY A 29 13.05 -7.89 -0.45
CA GLY A 29 14.33 -7.29 -0.09
C GLY A 29 15.29 -8.26 0.60
N PHE A 30 14.76 -9.22 1.38
CA PHE A 30 15.54 -10.29 1.98
C PHE A 30 16.03 -11.32 0.94
N LEU A 31 15.18 -11.69 -0.02
CA LEU A 31 15.50 -12.71 -1.04
C LEU A 31 16.39 -12.18 -2.17
N ASP A 32 16.03 -11.03 -2.73
CA ASP A 32 16.67 -10.48 -3.93
C ASP A 32 17.74 -9.44 -3.59
N GLY A 33 17.68 -8.87 -2.38
CA GLY A 33 18.49 -7.75 -1.93
C GLY A 33 17.78 -6.40 -2.05
N LEU A 34 18.11 -5.47 -1.15
CA LEU A 34 17.44 -4.16 -1.05
C LEU A 34 17.59 -3.29 -2.31
N THR A 35 18.67 -3.47 -3.07
CA THR A 35 18.95 -2.71 -4.29
C THR A 35 18.55 -3.45 -5.57
N ALA A 36 17.95 -4.63 -5.46
CA ALA A 36 17.52 -5.38 -6.64
C ALA A 36 16.44 -4.60 -7.41
N PRO A 37 16.44 -4.66 -8.76
CA PRO A 37 15.41 -4.00 -9.57
C PRO A 37 13.98 -4.41 -9.18
N THR A 38 13.79 -5.66 -8.73
CA THR A 38 12.51 -6.19 -8.22
C THR A 38 12.09 -5.47 -6.95
N THR A 39 12.97 -5.38 -5.95
CA THR A 39 12.74 -4.67 -4.69
C THR A 39 12.43 -3.19 -4.93
N ILE A 40 13.20 -2.50 -5.78
CA ILE A 40 12.99 -1.09 -6.12
C ILE A 40 11.66 -0.88 -6.85
N LYS A 41 11.32 -1.78 -7.79
CA LYS A 41 10.04 -1.69 -8.51
C LYS A 41 8.87 -1.89 -7.55
N TYR A 42 8.99 -2.84 -6.63
CA TYR A 42 7.95 -3.13 -5.66
C TYR A 42 7.78 -2.00 -4.64
N SER A 43 8.89 -1.39 -4.17
CA SER A 43 8.83 -0.25 -3.25
C SER A 43 8.09 0.94 -3.87
N LYS A 44 8.34 1.25 -5.15
CA LYS A 44 7.61 2.31 -5.87
C LYS A 44 6.11 2.05 -5.94
N LEU A 45 5.71 0.79 -6.17
CA LEU A 45 4.29 0.43 -6.18
C LEU A 45 3.65 0.61 -4.79
N LEU A 46 4.38 0.28 -3.73
CA LEU A 46 3.94 0.52 -2.35
C LEU A 46 3.77 2.04 -2.08
N ASP A 47 4.72 2.86 -2.52
CA ASP A 47 4.64 4.32 -2.38
C ASP A 47 3.38 4.88 -3.06
N GLU A 48 3.05 4.45 -4.28
CA GLU A 48 1.84 4.87 -5.00
C GLU A 48 0.54 4.53 -4.23
N LYS A 49 0.50 3.36 -3.57
CA LYS A 49 -0.65 2.95 -2.74
C LYS A 49 -0.77 3.81 -1.49
N ILE A 50 0.35 4.09 -0.82
CA ILE A 50 0.39 4.97 0.35
C ILE A 50 -0.06 6.39 -0.04
N GLU A 51 0.42 6.93 -1.16
CA GLU A 51 -0.01 8.24 -1.64
C GLU A 51 -1.52 8.28 -1.93
N THR A 52 -2.06 7.23 -2.55
CA THR A 52 -3.49 7.11 -2.82
C THR A 52 -4.29 7.13 -1.51
N PHE A 53 -3.86 6.35 -0.51
CA PHE A 53 -4.48 6.32 0.80
C PHE A 53 -4.44 7.68 1.51
N GLN A 54 -3.28 8.35 1.48
CA GLN A 54 -3.10 9.67 2.08
C GLN A 54 -3.98 10.75 1.41
N LYS A 55 -4.14 10.70 0.08
CA LYS A 55 -5.04 11.63 -0.64
C LYS A 55 -6.48 11.46 -0.17
N ILE A 56 -6.97 10.22 -0.08
CA ILE A 56 -8.34 9.92 0.37
C ILE A 56 -8.56 10.43 1.80
N ILE A 57 -7.59 10.25 2.71
CA ILE A 57 -7.69 10.75 4.09
C ILE A 57 -7.70 12.27 4.14
N LYS A 58 -6.92 12.95 3.30
CA LYS A 58 -6.87 14.42 3.26
C LYS A 58 -8.13 15.05 2.67
N GLU A 59 -8.82 14.34 1.78
CA GLU A 59 -10.06 14.78 1.13
C GLU A 59 -11.33 14.43 1.92
N LYS A 60 -11.21 13.68 3.02
CA LYS A 60 -12.29 13.38 3.97
C LYS A 60 -12.43 14.47 5.03
#